data_AF-A0AAV0Z6U2-F1
#
_entry.id   AF-A0AAV0Z6U2-F1
#
_cell.length_a   1.000
_cell.length_b   1.000
_cell.length_c   1.000
_cell.angle_alpha   90.00
_cell.angle_beta   90.00
_cell.angle_gamma   90.00
#
_symmetry.space_group_name_H-M   'P 1'
#
loop_
_entity.id
_entity.type
_entity.pdbx_description
1 polymer ?
#
loop_
_entity_poly.entity_id
_entity_poly.type
_entity_poly.pdbx_seq_one_letter_code
_entity_poly.pdbx_strand_id
1 'polypeptide(L)'
;MENSLLAAAGAAEKWNGEVEEGLRTAEMKTVDLEAYAPPRELLQILPPKSLIRGSEIGSQIGPNNPKFAMGMQALLDLIFAVEGSVSDAAKYLGLSTGAVSRLILSDDSLRKEVNDLRASKGMKPLK
;
A
#
# COMPACT_ATOMS: atom_id res chain seq x y z
N MET A 1 -14.45 -2.92 35.50
CA MET A 1 -13.88 -3.64 34.35
C MET A 1 -14.39 -2.95 33.11
N GLU A 2 -13.86 -1.77 32.81
CA GLU A 2 -14.36 -0.96 31.71
C GLU A 2 -13.17 -0.22 31.10
N ASN A 3 -12.46 -0.90 30.20
CA ASN A 3 -11.69 -0.19 29.19
C ASN A 3 -11.43 -1.12 28.00
N SER A 4 -12.45 -1.32 27.16
CA SER A 4 -12.31 -2.13 25.93
C SER A 4 -12.93 -1.48 24.70
N LEU A 5 -13.05 -0.15 24.68
CA LEU A 5 -13.58 0.59 23.53
C LEU A 5 -12.68 1.72 23.00
N LEU A 6 -11.53 2.02 23.63
CA LEU A 6 -10.65 3.11 23.18
C LEU A 6 -9.53 2.68 22.21
N ALA A 7 -9.31 1.39 21.99
CA ALA A 7 -8.17 0.90 21.20
C ALA A 7 -8.35 1.01 19.66
N ALA A 8 -9.59 1.17 19.17
CA ALA A 8 -9.86 1.13 17.73
C ALA A 8 -9.62 2.47 17.01
N ALA A 9 -9.79 3.60 17.69
CA ALA A 9 -9.56 4.93 17.12
C ALA A 9 -8.05 5.28 17.07
N GLY A 10 -7.28 4.84 18.07
CA GLY A 10 -5.88 5.22 18.20
C GLY A 10 -4.95 4.66 17.12
N ALA A 11 -5.29 3.56 16.45
CA ALA A 11 -4.41 2.93 15.45
C ALA A 11 -4.46 3.63 14.07
N ALA A 12 -5.66 4.02 13.63
CA ALA A 12 -5.83 4.78 12.38
C ALA A 12 -5.30 6.22 12.51
N GLU A 13 -5.48 6.82 13.69
CA GLU A 13 -4.98 8.16 14.01
C GLU A 13 -3.45 8.17 14.22
N LYS A 14 -2.88 7.09 14.78
CA LYS A 14 -1.42 6.87 14.83
C LYS A 14 -0.81 6.78 13.44
N TRP A 15 -1.48 6.09 12.51
CA TRP A 15 -0.97 6.02 11.14
C TRP A 15 -0.91 7.42 10.55
N ASN A 16 -1.96 8.23 10.60
CA ASN A 16 -1.91 9.60 10.05
C ASN A 16 -0.87 10.52 10.72
N GLY A 17 -0.63 10.41 12.03
CA GLY A 17 0.35 11.25 12.75
C GLY A 17 1.81 10.79 12.59
N GLU A 18 2.09 9.49 12.69
CA GLU A 18 3.46 8.94 12.57
C GLU A 18 3.88 8.80 11.10
N VAL A 19 2.94 8.75 10.14
CA VAL A 19 3.24 8.62 8.70
C VAL A 19 3.51 9.97 8.06
N GLU A 20 2.95 11.10 8.51
CA GLU A 20 3.34 12.43 7.99
C GLU A 20 4.79 12.83 8.37
N GLU A 21 5.27 12.41 9.53
CA GLU A 21 6.67 12.60 9.98
C GLU A 21 7.57 11.45 9.49
N GLY A 22 7.03 10.24 9.47
CA GLY A 22 7.69 9.01 9.05
C GLY A 22 7.88 8.90 7.54
N LEU A 23 6.98 9.38 6.68
CA LEU A 23 7.18 9.40 5.22
C LEU A 23 8.19 10.46 4.79
N ARG A 24 8.31 11.56 5.54
CA ARG A 24 9.36 12.56 5.31
C ARG A 24 10.76 12.03 5.64
N THR A 25 10.86 10.98 6.47
CA THR A 25 12.12 10.34 6.91
C THR A 25 12.30 8.91 6.41
N ALA A 26 11.26 8.27 5.88
CA ALA A 26 11.32 6.94 5.29
C ALA A 26 12.02 7.04 3.94
N GLU A 27 13.24 6.53 3.90
CA GLU A 27 13.95 6.29 2.66
C GLU A 27 13.06 5.40 1.77
N MET A 28 12.44 6.00 0.75
CA MET A 28 11.82 5.28 -0.36
C MET A 28 12.84 4.26 -0.85
N LYS A 29 12.56 2.98 -0.61
CA LYS A 29 13.50 1.94 -1.01
C LYS A 29 13.47 1.83 -2.52
N THR A 30 14.65 1.94 -3.13
CA THR A 30 14.79 1.67 -4.55
C THR A 30 14.43 0.21 -4.78
N VAL A 31 13.36 -0.03 -5.53
CA VAL A 31 12.90 -1.38 -5.88
C VAL A 31 13.64 -1.82 -7.12
N ASP A 32 14.37 -2.93 -7.03
CA ASP A 32 14.89 -3.63 -8.21
C ASP A 32 13.73 -4.33 -8.92
N LEU A 33 13.32 -3.78 -10.07
CA LEU A 33 12.20 -4.27 -10.85
C LEU A 33 12.50 -5.59 -11.56
N GLU A 34 13.77 -5.86 -11.91
CA GLU A 34 14.17 -7.06 -12.66
C GLU A 34 14.09 -8.32 -11.78
N ALA A 35 14.43 -8.17 -10.49
CA ALA A 35 14.36 -9.23 -9.49
C ALA A 35 13.17 -9.09 -8.53
N TYR A 36 12.16 -8.28 -8.88
CA TYR A 36 11.11 -7.91 -7.95
C TYR A 36 10.27 -9.12 -7.52
N ALA A 37 10.29 -9.39 -6.22
CA ALA A 37 9.36 -10.27 -5.55
C ALA A 37 8.57 -9.44 -4.52
N PRO A 38 7.23 -9.34 -4.65
CA PRO A 38 6.43 -8.59 -3.68
C PRO A 38 6.62 -9.13 -2.26
N PRO A 39 6.88 -8.27 -1.26
CA PRO A 39 7.06 -8.73 0.11
C PRO A 39 5.77 -9.34 0.67
N ARG A 40 5.91 -10.21 1.67
CA ARG A 40 4.79 -10.97 2.24
C ARG A 40 3.67 -10.05 2.74
N GLU A 41 4.04 -8.95 3.39
CA GLU A 41 3.10 -7.97 3.95
C GLU A 41 2.26 -7.33 2.83
N LEU A 42 2.87 -7.01 1.68
CA LEU A 42 2.14 -6.52 0.50
C LEU A 42 1.17 -7.58 0.01
N LEU A 43 1.64 -8.82 -0.15
CA LEU A 43 0.80 -9.95 -0.58
C LEU A 43 -0.36 -10.23 0.39
N GLN A 44 -0.19 -9.95 1.69
CA GLN A 44 -1.23 -10.12 2.70
C GLN A 44 -2.30 -9.02 2.68
N ILE A 45 -2.02 -7.82 2.16
CA ILE A 45 -3.03 -6.77 1.99
C ILE A 45 -3.77 -6.86 0.65
N LEU A 46 -3.24 -7.61 -0.32
CA LEU A 46 -3.87 -7.77 -1.64
C LEU A 46 -5.25 -8.45 -1.53
N PRO A 47 -6.19 -8.12 -2.44
CA PRO A 47 -7.48 -8.79 -2.51
C PRO A 47 -7.35 -10.31 -2.68
N PRO A 48 -8.30 -11.12 -2.16
CA PRO A 48 -8.24 -12.60 -2.20
C PRO A 48 -8.08 -13.20 -3.61
N LYS A 49 -8.54 -12.50 -4.65
CA LYS A 49 -8.46 -12.94 -6.05
C LYS A 49 -7.10 -12.66 -6.72
N SER A 50 -6.10 -12.21 -5.97
CA SER A 50 -4.75 -11.98 -6.51
C SER A 50 -4.12 -13.30 -6.94
N LEU A 51 -3.67 -13.35 -8.20
CA LEU A 51 -3.08 -14.56 -8.80
C LEU A 51 -1.73 -14.95 -8.19
N ILE A 52 -1.09 -14.02 -7.47
CA ILE A 52 0.24 -14.22 -6.86
C ILE A 52 0.18 -14.60 -5.38
N ARG A 53 -1.02 -14.66 -4.77
CA ARG A 53 -1.16 -15.15 -3.39
C ARG A 53 -1.04 -16.68 -3.38
N GLY A 54 0.18 -17.18 -3.15
CA GLY A 54 0.40 -18.59 -2.85
C GLY A 54 -0.18 -19.00 -1.48
N SER A 55 -0.39 -20.30 -1.26
CA SER A 55 -0.84 -20.88 0.02
C SER A 55 0.03 -20.48 1.21
N GLU A 56 1.33 -20.24 0.95
CA GLU A 56 2.36 -19.96 1.95
C GLU A 56 2.26 -18.54 2.56
N ILE A 57 1.55 -17.62 1.90
CA ILE A 57 1.47 -16.20 2.31
C ILE A 57 0.67 -16.03 3.61
N GLY A 58 -0.29 -16.91 3.88
CA GLY A 58 -1.19 -16.84 5.04
C GLY A 58 -2.41 -15.92 4.82
N SER A 59 -3.14 -15.68 5.91
CA SER A 59 -4.41 -14.93 5.89
C SER A 59 -4.24 -13.50 5.36
N GLN A 60 -5.31 -12.97 4.74
CA GLN A 60 -5.37 -11.56 4.41
C GLN A 60 -5.37 -10.73 5.70
N ILE A 61 -4.64 -9.63 5.70
CA ILE A 61 -4.60 -8.69 6.83
C ILE A 61 -5.30 -7.38 6.44
N GLY A 62 -6.02 -6.80 7.39
CA GLY A 62 -6.71 -5.51 7.23
C GLY A 62 -6.10 -4.41 8.09
N PRO A 63 -6.64 -3.17 8.05
CA PRO A 63 -6.07 -1.99 8.71
C PRO A 63 -5.80 -2.12 10.21
N ASN A 64 -6.56 -2.96 10.91
CA ASN A 64 -6.38 -3.22 12.34
C ASN A 64 -5.17 -4.11 12.65
N ASN A 65 -4.47 -4.63 11.65
CA ASN A 65 -3.28 -5.44 11.82
C ASN A 65 -2.02 -4.55 11.81
N PRO A 66 -1.10 -4.69 12.78
CA PRO A 66 0.11 -3.86 12.84
C PRO A 66 1.02 -3.98 11.60
N LYS A 67 0.91 -5.07 10.82
CA LYS A 67 1.68 -5.27 9.58
C LYS A 67 1.02 -4.65 8.35
N PHE A 68 -0.21 -4.15 8.44
CA PHE A 68 -0.92 -3.57 7.31
C PHE A 68 -0.17 -2.37 6.73
N ALA A 69 0.37 -1.50 7.61
CA ALA A 69 1.19 -0.35 7.23
C ALA A 69 2.41 -0.74 6.38
N MET A 70 3.06 -1.88 6.69
CA MET A 70 4.21 -2.36 5.92
C MET A 70 3.81 -2.78 4.51
N GLY A 71 2.63 -3.38 4.35
CA GLY A 71 2.08 -3.72 3.04
C GLY A 71 1.78 -2.47 2.21
N MET A 72 1.21 -1.44 2.84
CA MET A 72 0.90 -0.16 2.19
C MET A 72 2.18 0.58 1.75
N GLN A 73 3.21 0.59 2.60
CA GLN A 73 4.50 1.17 2.23
C GLN A 73 5.12 0.44 1.03
N ALA A 74 5.12 -0.90 1.05
CA ALA A 74 5.65 -1.67 -0.07
C ALA A 74 4.88 -1.46 -1.39
N LEU A 75 3.56 -1.20 -1.31
CA LEU A 75 2.78 -0.79 -2.48
C LEU A 75 3.23 0.58 -3.00
N LEU A 76 3.45 1.54 -2.11
CA LEU A 76 3.92 2.88 -2.47
C LEU A 76 5.32 2.84 -3.09
N ASP A 77 6.25 2.07 -2.50
CA ASP A 77 7.61 1.87 -3.03
C ASP A 77 7.57 1.31 -4.47
N LEU A 78 6.71 0.32 -4.73
CA LEU A 78 6.51 -0.22 -6.07
C LEU A 78 5.95 0.83 -7.03
N ILE A 79 4.93 1.59 -6.62
CA ILE A 79 4.34 2.65 -7.45
C ILE A 79 5.38 3.72 -7.78
N PHE A 80 6.25 4.07 -6.83
CA PHE A 80 7.35 5.00 -7.06
C PHE A 80 8.35 4.45 -8.08
N ALA A 81 8.73 3.19 -7.95
CA ALA A 81 9.66 2.53 -8.87
C ALA A 81 9.13 2.44 -10.31
N VAL A 82 7.81 2.31 -10.49
CA VAL A 82 7.16 2.37 -11.81
C VAL A 82 6.66 3.78 -12.17
N GLU A 83 7.21 4.81 -11.53
CA GLU A 83 6.97 6.23 -11.83
C GLU A 83 5.48 6.65 -11.78
N GLY A 84 4.71 6.09 -10.86
CA GLY A 84 3.30 6.40 -10.69
C GLY A 84 2.35 5.64 -11.62
N SER A 85 2.86 4.73 -12.46
CA SER A 85 2.07 3.90 -13.37
C SER A 85 1.32 2.78 -12.64
N VAL A 86 0.01 2.95 -12.43
CA VAL A 86 -0.84 1.91 -11.81
C VAL A 86 -0.90 0.64 -12.67
N SER A 87 -0.87 0.78 -14.00
CA SER A 87 -0.88 -0.37 -14.91
C SER A 87 0.39 -1.20 -14.83
N ASP A 88 1.56 -0.57 -14.63
CA ASP A 88 2.81 -1.31 -14.52
C ASP A 88 2.94 -1.96 -13.14
N ALA A 89 2.57 -1.26 -12.06
CA ALA A 89 2.48 -1.86 -10.73
C ALA A 89 1.56 -3.10 -10.72
N ALA A 90 0.45 -3.05 -11.45
CA ALA A 90 -0.48 -4.16 -11.56
C ALA A 90 0.14 -5.42 -12.19
N LYS A 91 1.08 -5.28 -13.15
CA LYS A 91 1.82 -6.41 -13.75
C LYS A 91 2.66 -7.12 -12.70
N TYR A 92 3.41 -6.37 -11.89
CA TYR A 92 4.23 -6.92 -10.80
C TYR A 92 3.41 -7.58 -9.69
N LEU A 93 2.16 -7.14 -9.50
CA LEU A 93 1.25 -7.71 -8.51
C LEU A 93 0.34 -8.81 -9.05
N GLY A 94 0.42 -9.16 -10.34
CA GLY A 94 -0.50 -10.10 -10.98
C GLY A 94 -1.98 -9.72 -10.75
N LEU A 95 -2.27 -8.42 -10.79
CA LEU A 95 -3.58 -7.85 -10.55
C LEU A 95 -4.08 -7.09 -11.79
N SER A 96 -5.39 -6.82 -11.83
CA SER A 96 -5.92 -5.84 -12.78
C SER A 96 -5.58 -4.42 -12.31
N THR A 97 -5.41 -3.48 -13.24
CA THR A 97 -5.24 -2.04 -12.94
C THR A 97 -6.36 -1.52 -12.05
N GLY A 98 -7.60 -1.95 -12.28
CA GLY A 98 -8.75 -1.56 -11.46
C GLY A 98 -8.69 -2.10 -10.02
N ALA A 99 -8.09 -3.28 -9.80
CA ALA A 99 -7.90 -3.82 -8.44
C ALA A 99 -6.86 -3.01 -7.66
N VAL A 100 -5.74 -2.67 -8.31
CA VAL A 100 -4.71 -1.80 -7.70
C VAL A 100 -5.27 -0.40 -7.43
N SER A 101 -6.03 0.16 -8.38
CA SER A 101 -6.68 1.46 -8.18
C SER A 101 -7.64 1.44 -6.98
N ARG A 102 -8.49 0.41 -6.84
CA ARG A 102 -9.38 0.30 -5.68
C ARG A 102 -8.62 0.14 -4.36
N LEU A 103 -7.48 -0.55 -4.35
CA LEU A 103 -6.63 -0.67 -3.17
C LEU A 103 -6.05 0.69 -2.78
N ILE A 104 -5.52 1.45 -3.74
CA ILE A 104 -5.02 2.81 -3.50
C ILE A 104 -6.12 3.75 -3.00
N LEU A 105 -7.31 3.69 -3.62
CA LEU A 105 -8.45 4.54 -3.27
C LEU A 105 -9.12 4.15 -1.96
N SER A 106 -8.78 3.00 -1.37
CA SER A 106 -9.36 2.55 -0.09
C SER A 106 -8.80 3.27 1.13
N ASP A 107 -7.71 4.03 0.94
CA ASP A 107 -7.03 4.78 1.97
C ASP A 107 -6.72 6.20 1.48
N ASP A 108 -7.13 7.22 2.24
CA ASP A 108 -7.05 8.62 1.81
C ASP A 108 -5.59 9.13 1.74
N SER A 109 -4.73 8.68 2.65
CA SER A 109 -3.32 9.10 2.70
C SER A 109 -2.53 8.45 1.57
N LEU A 110 -2.73 7.16 1.32
CA LEU A 110 -2.13 6.48 0.16
C LEU A 110 -2.62 7.09 -1.16
N ARG A 111 -3.92 7.37 -1.27
CA ARG A 111 -4.48 8.06 -2.45
C ARG A 111 -3.81 9.40 -2.67
N LYS A 112 -3.64 10.20 -1.62
CA LYS A 112 -2.97 11.50 -1.69
C LYS A 112 -1.54 11.36 -2.19
N GLU A 113 -0.73 10.52 -1.56
CA GLU A 113 0.69 10.31 -1.93
C GLU A 113 0.84 9.82 -3.37
N VAL A 114 0.03 8.84 -3.79
CA VAL A 114 0.06 8.35 -5.18
C VAL A 114 -0.36 9.42 -6.17
N ASN A 115 -1.36 10.24 -5.84
CA ASN A 115 -1.79 11.32 -6.71
C ASN A 115 -0.77 12.46 -6.79
N ASP A 116 -0.08 12.78 -5.70
CA ASP A 116 1.00 13.77 -5.68
C ASP A 116 2.18 13.29 -6.56
N LEU A 117 2.58 12.02 -6.42
CA LEU A 117 3.56 11.40 -7.31
C LEU A 117 3.11 11.44 -8.78
N ARG A 118 1.87 11.03 -9.07
CA ARG A 118 1.32 11.05 -10.44
C ARG A 118 1.29 12.46 -11.02
N ALA A 119 0.91 13.47 -10.24
CA ALA A 119 0.94 14.85 -10.67
C ALA A 119 2.36 15.33 -10.99
N SER A 120 3.35 14.97 -10.17
CA SER A 120 4.77 15.27 -10.43
C SER A 120 5.30 14.66 -11.74
N LYS A 121 4.68 13.56 -12.20
CA LYS A 121 4.97 12.85 -13.45
C LYS A 121 4.03 13.28 -14.61
N GLY A 122 3.23 14.33 -14.44
CA GLY A 122 2.30 14.84 -15.45
C GLY A 122 1.08 13.95 -15.73
N MET A 123 0.79 12.99 -14.85
CA MET A 123 -0.33 12.05 -14.98
C MET A 123 -1.60 12.58 -14.30
N LYS A 124 -2.76 12.13 -14.79
CA LYS A 124 -4.06 12.45 -14.16
C LYS A 124 -4.20 11.73 -12.80
N PRO A 125 -4.80 12.36 -11.79
CA PRO A 125 -5.06 11.71 -10.51
C PRO A 125 -6.07 10.56 -10.66
N LEU A 126 -5.98 9.59 -9.74
CA LEU A 126 -6.97 8.55 -9.54
C LEU A 126 -8.21 9.16 -8.87
N LYS A 127 -9.40 8.66 -9.26
CA LYS A 127 -10.72 9.14 -8.81
C LYS A 127 -11.56 7.98 -8.32
#